data_AF-A0A7W9BNK6-F1
#
_entry.id   AF-A0A7W9BNK6-F1
#
_cell.length_a   1.000
_cell.length_b   1.000
_cell.length_c   1.000
_cell.angle_alpha   90.00
_cell.angle_beta   90.00
_cell.angle_gamma   90.00
#
_symmetry.space_group_name_H-M   'P 1'
#
loop_
_entity.id
_entity.type
_entity.pdbx_description
1 polymer ?
#
loop_
_entity_poly.entity_id
_entity_poly.type
_entity_poly.pdbx_seq_one_letter_code
_entity_poly.pdbx_strand_id
1 'polypeptide(L)' 'MNLGAQDSRPTSKQVAFVERLARIKRRAVPDECFRDKGLMWKWIDGNK' A
#
# COMPACT_ATOMS: atom_id res chain seq x y z
N MET A 1 15.65 23.42 -3.30
CA MET A 1 14.87 22.35 -3.97
C MET A 1 14.59 21.28 -2.94
N ASN A 2 13.33 21.16 -2.51
CA ASN A 2 12.95 20.27 -1.41
C ASN A 2 12.71 18.86 -1.99
N LEU A 3 13.67 17.95 -1.82
CA LEU A 3 13.61 16.55 -2.29
C LEU A 3 12.73 15.65 -1.39
N GLY A 4 11.86 16.24 -0.57
CA GLY A 4 11.09 15.56 0.48
C GLY A 4 9.77 14.90 0.04
N ALA A 5 9.32 15.12 -1.20
CA ALA A 5 8.09 14.52 -1.73
C ALA A 5 8.41 13.35 -2.67
N GLN A 6 9.18 12.37 -2.18
CA GLN A 6 9.24 11.06 -2.84
C GLN A 6 7.81 10.51 -2.85
N ASP A 7 7.17 10.51 -4.02
CA ASP A 7 5.77 10.17 -4.30
C ASP A 7 5.03 9.53 -3.11
N SER A 8 4.00 10.22 -2.61
CA SER A 8 3.17 9.70 -1.53
C SER A 8 2.43 8.43 -1.94
N ARG A 9 2.26 8.18 -3.24
CA ARG A 9 1.59 6.99 -3.76
C ARG A 9 2.49 5.74 -3.67
N PRO A 10 1.90 4.57 -3.44
CA PRO A 10 2.64 3.31 -3.55
C PRO A 10 3.11 3.04 -4.98
N THR A 11 4.22 2.35 -5.08
CA THR A 11 4.73 1.82 -6.35
C THR A 11 3.87 0.66 -6.84
N SER A 12 3.86 0.39 -8.14
CA SER A 12 3.14 -0.76 -8.72
C SER A 12 3.54 -2.11 -8.11
N LYS A 13 4.80 -2.25 -7.68
CA LYS A 13 5.28 -3.44 -6.97
C LYS A 13 4.60 -3.63 -5.62
N GLN A 14 4.42 -2.54 -4.87
CA GLN A 14 3.72 -2.58 -3.58
C GLN A 14 2.23 -2.88 -3.76
N VAL A 15 1.60 -2.29 -4.79
CA VAL A 15 0.21 -2.59 -5.17
C VAL A 15 0.03 -4.08 -5.44
N ALA A 16 0.85 -4.67 -6.31
CA ALA A 16 0.76 -6.09 -6.64
C ALA A 16 0.98 -7.02 -5.42
N PHE A 17 1.88 -6.63 -4.51
CA PHE A 17 2.09 -7.36 -3.27
C PHE A 17 0.85 -7.34 -2.37
N VAL A 18 0.25 -6.16 -2.20
CA VAL A 18 -0.95 -5.96 -1.38
C VAL A 18 -2.17 -6.67 -1.95
N GLU A 19 -2.39 -6.60 -3.27
CA GLU A 19 -3.47 -7.34 -3.95
C GLU A 19 -3.33 -8.85 -3.77
N ARG A 20 -2.11 -9.39 -3.85
CA ARG A 20 -1.85 -10.81 -3.58
C ARG A 20 -2.17 -11.16 -2.13
N LEU A 21 -1.74 -10.35 -1.18
CA LEU A 21 -1.98 -10.57 0.26
C LEU A 21 -3.48 -10.53 0.57
N ALA A 22 -4.18 -9.52 0.05
CA ALA A 22 -5.62 -9.32 0.14
C ALA A 22 -6.40 -10.54 -0.35
N ARG A 23 -6.02 -11.07 -1.52
CA ARG A 23 -6.64 -12.28 -2.10
C ARG A 23 -6.45 -13.51 -1.23
N ILE A 24 -5.25 -13.74 -0.70
CA ILE A 24 -4.95 -14.88 0.18
C ILE A 24 -5.76 -14.78 1.47
N LYS A 25 -5.83 -13.58 2.06
CA LYS A 25 -6.53 -13.33 3.33
C LYS A 25 -8.03 -13.12 3.16
N ARG A 26 -8.55 -13.11 1.93
CA ARG A 26 -9.95 -12.79 1.56
C ARG A 26 -10.42 -11.47 2.17
N ARG A 27 -9.57 -10.45 2.11
CA ARG A 27 -9.84 -9.08 2.60
C ARG A 27 -9.74 -8.09 1.45
N ALA A 28 -10.56 -7.04 1.50
CA ALA A 28 -10.40 -5.91 0.60
C ALA A 28 -9.29 -4.98 1.10
N VAL A 29 -8.61 -4.33 0.17
CA VAL A 29 -7.63 -3.27 0.45
C VAL A 29 -8.38 -1.94 0.45
N PRO A 30 -8.30 -1.14 1.51
CA PRO A 30 -8.92 0.18 1.54
C PRO A 30 -8.32 1.13 0.49
N ASP A 31 -9.16 1.96 -0.13
CA ASP A 31 -8.75 2.85 -1.24
C ASP A 31 -7.64 3.84 -0.85
N GLU A 32 -7.63 4.27 0.41
CA GLU A 32 -6.60 5.14 0.96
C GLU A 32 -5.20 4.54 0.92
N CYS A 33 -5.07 3.20 0.92
CA CYS A 33 -3.79 2.52 0.75
C CYS A 33 -3.19 2.82 -0.63
N PHE A 34 -4.01 2.98 -1.68
CA PHE A 34 -3.51 3.29 -3.03
C PHE A 34 -3.15 4.77 -3.22
N ARG A 35 -3.54 5.63 -2.28
CA ARG A 35 -3.25 7.07 -2.29
C ARG A 35 -2.04 7.43 -1.43
N ASP A 36 -1.75 6.63 -0.41
CA ASP A 36 -0.66 6.86 0.54
C ASP A 36 0.10 5.57 0.87
N LYS A 37 1.41 5.58 0.59
CA LYS A 37 2.31 4.45 0.84
C LYS A 37 2.46 4.12 2.33
N GLY A 38 2.32 5.10 3.22
CA GLY A 38 2.34 4.89 4.66
C GLY A 38 1.10 4.16 5.16
N LEU A 39 -0.09 4.53 4.65
CA LEU A 39 -1.33 3.79 4.90
C LEU A 39 -1.26 2.37 4.34
N MET A 40 -0.70 2.20 3.14
CA MET A 40 -0.47 0.87 2.59
C MET A 40 0.43 0.01 3.48
N TRP A 41 1.55 0.57 3.98
CA TRP A 41 2.44 -0.15 4.88
C TRP A 41 1.77 -0.56 6.18
N LYS A 42 0.98 0.34 6.80
CA LYS A 42 0.19 0.01 7.99
C LYS A 42 -0.79 -1.13 7.72
N TRP A 43 -1.43 -1.13 6.56
CA TRP A 43 -2.33 -2.21 6.18
C TRP A 43 -1.57 -3.53 5.97
N ILE A 44 -0.42 -3.50 5.30
CA ILE A 44 0.45 -4.68 5.13
C ILE A 44 0.84 -5.25 6.49
N ASP A 45 1.33 -4.43 7.41
CA ASP A 45 1.79 -4.90 8.72
C ASP A 45 0.66 -5.54 9.54
N GLY A 46 -0.56 -5.00 9.45
CA GLY A 46 -1.74 -5.60 10.08
C GLY A 46 -2.29 -6.86 9.38
N ASN A 47 -1.85 -7.16 8.15
CA ASN A 47 -2.38 -8.26 7.34
C ASN A 47 -1.32 -9.29 6.88
N LYS A 48 -0.04 -9.12 7.28
CA LYS A 48 1.06 -10.03 6.96
C LYS A 48 0.75 -11.48 7.34
#